data_AF-A0A1T5CJX0-F1
#
_entry.id   AF-A0A1T5CJX0-F1
#
_cell.length_a   1.000
_cell.length_b   1.000
_cell.length_c   1.000
_cell.angle_alpha   90.00
_cell.angle_beta   90.00
_cell.angle_gamma   90.00
#
_symmetry.space_group_name_H-M   'P 1'
#
loop_
_entity.id
_entity.type
_entity.pdbx_description
1 polymer ?
#
loop_
_entity_poly.entity_id
_entity_poly.type
_entity_poly.pdbx_seq_one_letter_code
_entity_poly.pdbx_strand_id
1 'polypeptide(L)'
;MKKWIAIIFCLITIIISGWFVVNQMGSLDIPSNKNDQYAAQQKWEINERTDIDKCEKTVLINQIDAGRALRREVAAHTFEKQVFAMFVIVMQIVILIVVSLMPRKLNK
;
A
#
# COMPACT_ATOMS: atom_id res chain seq x y z
N MET A 1 36.47 7.09 3.78
CA MET A 1 35.79 6.84 2.50
C MET A 1 34.64 5.84 2.62
N LYS A 2 34.86 4.59 3.08
CA LYS A 2 33.80 3.55 3.15
C LYS A 2 32.52 3.95 3.92
N LYS A 3 32.65 4.68 5.03
CA LYS A 3 31.51 5.16 5.84
C LYS A 3 30.63 6.18 5.10
N TRP A 4 31.23 7.07 4.31
CA TRP A 4 30.49 8.07 3.54
C TRP A 4 29.66 7.41 2.43
N ILE A 5 30.20 6.38 1.78
CA ILE A 5 29.48 5.59 0.78
C ILE A 5 28.26 4.90 1.41
N ALA A 6 28.42 4.30 2.60
CA ALA A 6 27.31 3.66 3.31
C ALA A 6 26.20 4.64 3.72
N ILE A 7 26.59 5.85 4.15
CA ILE A 7 25.64 6.92 4.51
C ILE A 7 24.86 7.39 3.28
N ILE A 8 25.55 7.65 2.16
CA ILE A 8 24.91 8.07 0.90
C ILE A 8 23.95 6.98 0.42
N PHE A 9 24.36 5.71 0.48
CA PHE A 9 23.50 4.60 0.07
C PHE A 9 22.25 4.51 0.94
N CYS A 10 22.38 4.65 2.27
CA CYS A 10 21.24 4.69 3.18
C CYS A 10 20.27 5.83 2.85
N LEU A 11 20.79 7.05 2.62
CA LEU A 11 19.97 8.21 2.26
C LEU A 11 19.19 7.99 0.97
N ILE A 12 19.85 7.47 -0.07
CA ILE A 12 19.19 7.16 -1.36
C ILE A 12 18.08 6.11 -1.14
N THR A 13 18.36 5.04 -0.39
CA THR A 13 17.33 4.02 -0.12
C THR A 13 16.15 4.58 0.67
N ILE A 14 16.37 5.46 1.66
CA ILE A 14 15.30 6.11 2.43
C ILE A 14 14.44 7.02 1.54
N ILE A 15 15.07 7.79 0.65
CA ILE A 15 14.34 8.67 -0.28
C ILE A 15 13.47 7.85 -1.23
N ILE A 16 14.02 6.78 -1.82
CA ILE A 16 13.28 5.92 -2.76
C ILE A 16 12.11 5.21 -2.04
N SER A 17 12.35 4.66 -0.85
CA SER A 17 11.30 3.98 -0.08
C SER A 17 10.25 4.95 0.45
N GLY A 18 10.64 6.16 0.88
CA GLY A 18 9.71 7.23 1.25
C GLY A 18 8.84 7.67 0.07
N TRP A 19 9.42 7.86 -1.11
CA TRP A 19 8.67 8.18 -2.33
C TRP A 19 7.70 7.06 -2.71
N PHE A 20 8.13 5.80 -2.59
CA PHE A 20 7.30 4.63 -2.84
C PHE A 20 6.09 4.55 -1.90
N VAL A 21 6.30 4.84 -0.60
CA VAL A 21 5.21 4.88 0.39
C VAL A 21 4.20 5.98 0.08
N VAL A 22 4.65 7.20 -0.22
CA VAL A 22 3.76 8.33 -0.54
C VAL A 22 2.94 8.04 -1.80
N ASN A 23 3.55 7.46 -2.83
CA ASN A 23 2.84 7.13 -4.06
C ASN A 23 1.80 6.01 -3.86
N GLN A 24 2.04 5.09 -2.93
CA GLN A 24 1.12 3.98 -2.61
C GLN A 24 -0.02 4.39 -1.66
N MET A 25 0.15 5.46 -0.85
CA MET A 25 -0.87 5.94 0.11
C MET A 25 -2.24 6.21 -0.54
N GLY A 26 -2.27 6.70 -1.78
CA GLY A 26 -3.53 6.94 -2.51
C GLY A 26 -4.35 5.67 -2.77
N SER A 27 -3.73 4.49 -2.73
CA SER A 27 -4.41 3.19 -2.88
C SER A 27 -4.76 2.50 -1.55
N LEU A 28 -4.26 3.02 -0.43
CA LEU A 28 -4.66 2.61 0.91
C LEU A 28 -5.91 3.33 1.42
N ASP A 29 -6.22 4.51 0.87
CA ASP A 29 -7.35 5.35 1.31
C ASP A 29 -8.71 4.86 0.78
N ILE A 30 -8.87 3.55 0.57
CA ILE A 30 -10.17 2.91 0.40
C ILE A 30 -10.54 2.32 1.77
N PRO A 31 -11.09 3.10 2.71
CA PRO A 31 -11.60 2.52 3.94
C PRO A 31 -12.68 1.51 3.56
N SER A 32 -12.43 0.23 3.86
CA SER A 32 -13.32 -0.90 3.55
C SER A 32 -14.77 -0.55 3.88
N ASN A 33 -14.99 0.11 5.00
CA ASN A 33 -16.31 0.47 5.51
C ASN A 33 -17.12 1.39 4.57
N LYS A 34 -16.51 2.42 3.96
CA LYS A 34 -17.24 3.30 3.02
C LYS A 34 -17.56 2.57 1.71
N ASN A 35 -16.65 1.72 1.26
CA ASN A 35 -16.82 0.93 0.05
C ASN A 35 -17.89 -0.17 0.23
N ASP A 36 -17.98 -0.75 1.43
CA ASP A 36 -18.95 -1.79 1.76
C ASP A 36 -20.38 -1.23 1.79
N GLN A 37 -20.58 -0.03 2.35
CA GLN A 37 -21.88 0.64 2.39
C GLN A 37 -22.33 1.12 1.01
N TYR A 38 -21.41 1.67 0.21
CA TYR A 38 -21.69 2.11 -1.16
C TYR A 38 -22.07 0.93 -2.07
N ALA A 39 -21.36 -0.19 -1.96
CA ALA A 39 -21.70 -1.40 -2.72
C ALA A 39 -23.04 -2.02 -2.28
N ALA A 40 -23.39 -1.95 -1.00
CA ALA A 40 -24.69 -2.39 -0.52
C ALA A 40 -25.82 -1.53 -1.11
N GLN A 41 -25.60 -0.22 -1.20
CA GLN A 41 -26.55 0.71 -1.82
C GLN A 41 -26.72 0.45 -3.32
N GLN A 42 -25.63 0.24 -4.07
CA GLN A 42 -25.71 -0.11 -5.49
C GLN A 42 -26.48 -1.42 -5.75
N LYS A 43 -26.24 -2.44 -4.92
CA LYS A 43 -26.99 -3.71 -5.00
C LYS A 43 -28.47 -3.52 -4.67
N TRP A 44 -28.78 -2.66 -3.70
CA TRP A 44 -30.17 -2.31 -3.37
C TRP A 44 -30.87 -1.64 -4.55
N GLU A 45 -30.24 -0.64 -5.17
CA GLU A 45 -30.78 0.07 -6.34
C GLU A 45 -31.02 -0.90 -7.52
N ILE A 46 -30.12 -1.85 -7.78
CA ILE A 46 -30.30 -2.88 -8.82
C ILE A 46 -31.48 -3.81 -8.50
N ASN A 47 -31.69 -4.15 -7.23
CA ASN A 47 -32.81 -5.00 -6.83
C ASN A 47 -34.16 -4.29 -6.97
N GLU A 48 -34.20 -2.98 -6.69
CA GLU A 48 -35.42 -2.15 -6.75
C GLU A 48 -35.87 -1.85 -8.18
N ARG A 49 -34.96 -1.89 -9.15
CA ARG A 49 -35.26 -1.70 -10.58
C ARG A 49 -36.27 -2.73 -11.08
N THR A 50 -37.39 -2.27 -11.65
CA THR A 50 -38.42 -3.15 -12.23
C THR A 50 -38.27 -3.31 -13.74
N ASP A 51 -37.35 -2.58 -14.37
CA ASP A 51 -37.10 -2.55 -15.81
C ASP A 51 -36.22 -3.69 -16.32
N ILE A 52 -35.56 -4.43 -15.43
CA ILE A 52 -34.58 -5.48 -15.75
C ILE A 52 -34.95 -6.83 -15.15
N ASP A 53 -34.66 -7.88 -15.92
CA ASP A 53 -34.99 -9.26 -15.52
C ASP A 53 -34.10 -9.77 -14.38
N LYS A 54 -34.56 -10.81 -13.69
CA LYS A 54 -33.85 -11.43 -12.56
C LYS A 54 -32.46 -11.94 -12.95
N CYS A 55 -32.29 -12.44 -14.17
CA CYS A 55 -30.98 -12.85 -14.68
C CYS A 55 -30.02 -11.65 -14.79
N GLU A 56 -30.49 -10.54 -15.35
CA GLU A 56 -29.70 -9.33 -15.56
C GLU A 56 -29.30 -8.66 -14.23
N LYS A 57 -30.23 -8.63 -13.26
CA LYS A 57 -29.92 -8.20 -11.88
C LYS A 57 -28.78 -9.02 -11.26
N THR A 58 -28.81 -10.34 -11.45
CA THR A 58 -27.79 -11.25 -10.90
C THR A 58 -26.42 -10.99 -11.53
N VAL A 59 -26.36 -10.74 -12.83
CA VAL A 59 -25.12 -10.39 -13.54
C VAL A 59 -24.54 -9.07 -13.01
N LEU A 60 -25.36 -8.04 -12.86
CA LEU A 60 -24.92 -6.74 -12.36
C LEU A 60 -24.41 -6.80 -10.91
N ILE A 61 -25.09 -7.55 -10.04
CA ILE A 61 -24.65 -7.77 -8.65
C ILE A 61 -23.31 -8.51 -8.62
N ASN A 62 -23.15 -9.54 -9.47
CA ASN A 62 -21.90 -10.30 -9.56
C ASN A 62 -20.73 -9.44 -10.07
N GLN A 63 -20.97 -8.49 -10.98
CA GLN A 63 -19.93 -7.55 -11.42
C GLN A 63 -19.46 -6.63 -10.28
N ILE A 64 -20.37 -6.16 -9.44
CA ILE A 64 -20.04 -5.37 -8.24
C ILE A 64 -19.18 -6.20 -7.28
N ASP A 65 -19.54 -7.46 -7.06
CA ASP A 65 -18.77 -8.35 -6.17
C ASP A 65 -17.39 -8.70 -6.73
N ALA A 66 -17.28 -8.99 -8.03
CA ALA A 66 -16.02 -9.24 -8.69
C ALA A 66 -15.08 -8.01 -8.62
N GLY A 67 -15.62 -6.82 -8.88
CA GLY A 67 -14.86 -5.56 -8.75
C GLY A 67 -14.38 -5.29 -7.33
N ARG A 68 -15.14 -5.72 -6.31
CA ARG A 68 -14.73 -5.62 -4.89
C ARG A 68 -13.65 -6.61 -4.52
N ALA A 69 -13.75 -7.85 -4.97
CA ALA A 69 -12.72 -8.85 -4.74
C ALA A 69 -11.37 -8.36 -5.28
N LEU A 70 -11.36 -7.84 -6.51
CA LEU A 70 -10.17 -7.25 -7.13
C LEU A 70 -9.62 -6.05 -6.34
N ARG A 71 -10.48 -5.10 -5.93
CA ARG A 71 -10.05 -3.93 -5.15
C ARG A 71 -9.47 -4.32 -3.79
N ARG A 72 -10.04 -5.33 -3.13
CA ARG A 72 -9.51 -5.86 -1.86
C ARG A 72 -8.14 -6.50 -2.03
N GLU A 73 -7.96 -7.27 -3.10
CA GLU A 73 -6.68 -7.90 -3.43
C GLU A 73 -5.60 -6.85 -3.73
N VAL A 74 -5.93 -5.83 -4.53
CA VAL A 74 -5.02 -4.71 -4.81
C VAL A 74 -4.68 -3.95 -3.53
N ALA A 75 -5.67 -3.65 -2.68
CA ALA A 75 -5.43 -2.96 -1.41
C ALA A 75 -4.56 -3.79 -0.45
N ALA A 76 -4.78 -5.11 -0.37
CA ALA A 76 -3.98 -6.02 0.46
C ALA A 76 -2.52 -6.06 -0.01
N HIS A 77 -2.30 -6.20 -1.32
CA HIS A 77 -0.96 -6.20 -1.91
C HIS A 77 -0.26 -4.84 -1.76
N THR A 78 -0.99 -3.73 -1.86
CA THR A 78 -0.45 -2.40 -1.55
C THR A 78 -0.05 -2.28 -0.09
N PHE A 79 -0.89 -2.76 0.84
CA PHE A 79 -0.60 -2.75 2.27
C PHE A 79 0.66 -3.56 2.59
N GLU A 80 0.78 -4.77 2.05
CA GLU A 80 1.97 -5.62 2.21
C GLU A 80 3.25 -4.92 1.72
N LYS A 81 3.18 -4.31 0.53
CA LYS A 81 4.28 -3.51 -0.02
C LYS A 81 4.65 -2.31 0.86
N GLN A 82 3.67 -1.66 1.48
CA GLN A 82 3.92 -0.55 2.39
C GLN A 82 4.56 -1.02 3.70
N VAL A 83 4.11 -2.13 4.27
CA VAL A 83 4.72 -2.76 5.46
C VAL A 83 6.17 -3.13 5.17
N PHE A 84 6.45 -3.72 4.00
CA PHE A 84 7.80 -4.04 3.59
C PHE A 84 8.67 -2.79 3.42
N ALA A 85 8.16 -1.74 2.76
CA ALA A 85 8.88 -0.47 2.62
C ALA A 85 9.20 0.17 3.99
N MET A 86 8.25 0.13 4.94
CA MET A 86 8.45 0.59 6.30
C MET A 86 9.55 -0.20 7.02
N PHE A 87 9.56 -1.53 6.87
CA PHE A 87 10.59 -2.40 7.41
C PHE A 87 11.99 -2.06 6.86
N VAL A 88 12.10 -1.83 5.54
CA VAL A 88 13.36 -1.42 4.90
C VAL A 88 13.86 -0.08 5.46
N ILE A 89 12.97 0.89 5.67
CA ILE A 89 13.32 2.19 6.27
C ILE A 89 13.88 1.99 7.68
N VAL A 90 13.22 1.18 8.51
CA VAL A 90 13.68 0.88 9.88
C VAL A 90 15.07 0.23 9.87
N MET A 91 15.30 -0.76 9.01
CA MET A 91 16.61 -1.41 8.85
C MET A 91 17.70 -0.40 8.45
N GLN A 92 17.38 0.54 7.55
CA GLN A 92 18.32 1.56 7.11
C GLN A 92 18.69 2.56 8.23
N ILE A 93 17.75 2.90 9.10
CA ILE A 93 18.00 3.72 10.28
C ILE A 93 18.95 2.98 11.24
N VAL A 94 18.73 1.68 11.48
CA VAL A 94 19.62 0.87 12.32
C VAL A 94 21.03 0.81 11.74
N ILE A 95 21.17 0.59 10.44
CA ILE A 95 22.48 0.60 9.75
C ILE A 95 23.17 1.95 9.90
N LEU A 96 22.44 3.07 9.74
CA LEU A 96 22.97 4.41 9.95
C LEU A 96 23.52 4.61 11.37
N ILE A 97 22.78 4.16 12.38
CA ILE A 97 23.22 4.23 13.79
C ILE A 97 24.50 3.41 13.99
N VAL A 98 24.55 2.18 13.48
CA VAL A 98 25.73 1.31 13.59
C VAL A 98 26.95 1.92 12.90
N VAL A 99 26.78 2.46 11.68
CA VAL A 99 27.88 3.12 10.93
C VAL A 99 28.36 4.38 11.65
N SER A 100 27.46 5.13 12.28
CA SER A 100 27.77 6.33 13.07
C SER A 100 28.55 5.99 14.34
N LEU A 101 28.12 4.96 15.07
CA LEU A 101 28.75 4.49 16.30
C LEU A 101 30.09 3.79 16.06
N MET A 102 30.34 3.31 14.83
CA MET A 102 31.61 2.68 14.51
C MET A 102 32.74 3.70 14.72
N PRO A 103 33.77 3.41 15.53
CA PRO A 103 34.86 4.36 15.76
C PRO A 103 35.50 4.72 14.42
N ARG A 104 35.76 6.01 14.17
CA ARG A 104 36.68 6.39 13.10
C ARG A 104 37.98 5.69 13.47
N LYS A 105 38.47 4.75 12.64
CA LYS A 105 39.88 4.39 12.69
C LYS A 105 40.61 5.72 12.65
N LEU A 106 41.16 6.16 13.79
CA LEU A 106 42.26 7.09 13.79
C LEU A 106 43.32 6.35 12.99
N ASN A 107 43.46 6.71 11.72
CA ASN A 107 44.70 6.45 11.01
C ASN A 107 45.75 7.21 11.84
N LYS A 108 46.43 6.44 12.69
CA LYS A 108 47.71 6.81 13.26
C LYS A 108 48.77 6.43 12.24
#